data_AF-A0A9D5ZMX4-F1
#
_entry.id   AF-A0A9D5ZMX4-F1
#
_cell.length_a   1.000
_cell.length_b   1.000
_cell.length_c   1.000
_cell.angle_alpha   90.00
_cell.angle_beta   90.00
_cell.angle_gamma   90.00
#
_symmetry.space_group_name_H-M   'P 1'
#
loop_
_entity.id
_entity.type
_entity.pdbx_description
1 polymer ?
#
loop_
_entity_poly.entity_id
_entity_poly.type
_entity_poly.pdbx_seq_one_letter_code
_entity_poly.pdbx_strand_id
1 'polypeptide(L)'
;MKIRIIGGSGSGKTHLGKILSLKYVIPHFDLDDIFWDNQASSYGIKTSPVLRDKKLNEILKSDHWIIEGVYYGEWTKRSFLEADQVIILTPNVYLQHWRVIIRWFKRKLGLLPAKKKETLKGLYELINWNHRYNRNELQKIKRLYSSCFKQG
;
A
#
# COMPACT_ATOMS: atom_id res chain seq x y z
N MET A 1 16.32 4.14 -10.20
CA MET A 1 15.68 2.83 -9.89
C MET A 1 14.32 3.07 -9.25
N LYS A 2 13.28 2.58 -9.90
CA LYS A 2 11.87 2.84 -9.64
C LYS A 2 11.15 1.52 -9.36
N ILE A 3 10.68 1.32 -8.14
CA ILE A 3 10.03 0.06 -7.71
C ILE A 3 8.59 0.33 -7.28
N ARG A 4 7.64 -0.36 -7.90
CA ARG A 4 6.22 -0.33 -7.50
C ARG A 4 5.89 -1.61 -6.73
N ILE A 5 5.38 -1.50 -5.50
CA ILE A 5 4.95 -2.63 -4.67
C ILE A 5 3.44 -2.59 -4.45
N ILE A 6 2.73 -3.64 -4.85
CA ILE A 6 1.27 -3.73 -4.69
C ILE A 6 0.86 -5.00 -3.95
N GLY A 7 -0.12 -4.88 -3.06
CA GLY A 7 -0.64 -6.00 -2.28
C GLY A 7 -1.68 -5.53 -1.26
N GLY A 8 -2.48 -6.47 -0.76
CA GLY A 8 -3.52 -6.19 0.23
C GLY A 8 -2.98 -5.73 1.59
N SER A 9 -3.87 -5.33 2.49
CA SER A 9 -3.53 -5.05 3.88
C SER A 9 -2.97 -6.32 4.54
N GLY A 10 -1.87 -6.22 5.29
CA GLY A 10 -1.20 -7.38 5.90
C GLY A 10 -0.33 -8.21 4.94
N SER A 11 -0.23 -7.84 3.66
CA SER A 11 0.64 -8.51 2.68
C SER A 11 2.14 -8.37 2.97
N GLY A 12 2.55 -7.32 3.69
CA GLY A 12 3.95 -7.02 3.98
C GLY A 12 4.57 -5.95 3.07
N LYS A 13 3.77 -5.30 2.21
CA LYS A 13 4.21 -4.23 1.28
C LYS A 13 5.06 -3.14 1.91
N THR A 14 4.61 -2.55 3.02
CA THR A 14 5.34 -1.51 3.76
C THR A 14 6.64 -2.05 4.39
N HIS A 15 6.67 -3.33 4.80
CA HIS A 15 7.88 -3.94 5.36
C HIS A 15 8.92 -4.18 4.26
N LEU A 16 8.51 -4.73 3.12
CA LEU A 16 9.37 -4.91 1.96
C LEU A 16 9.89 -3.57 1.44
N GLY A 17 9.02 -2.57 1.31
CA GLY A 17 9.40 -1.22 0.88
C GLY A 17 10.48 -0.60 1.76
N LYS A 18 10.38 -0.75 3.09
CA LYS A 18 11.42 -0.31 4.03
C LYS A 18 12.74 -1.06 3.87
N ILE A 19 12.70 -2.39 3.72
CA ILE A 19 13.91 -3.20 3.49
C ILE A 19 14.62 -2.76 2.22
N LEU A 20 13.88 -2.61 1.11
CA LEU A 20 14.43 -2.19 -0.17
C LEU A 20 14.98 -0.75 -0.09
N SER A 21 14.27 0.14 0.61
CA SER A 21 14.70 1.52 0.82
C SER A 21 16.06 1.58 1.54
N LEU A 22 16.23 0.80 2.61
CA LEU A 22 17.51 0.72 3.33
C LEU A 22 18.60 0.06 2.49
N LYS A 23 18.27 -1.02 1.77
CA LYS A 23 19.24 -1.76 0.96
C LYS A 23 19.80 -0.93 -0.20
N TYR A 24 18.95 -0.16 -0.87
CA TYR A 24 19.31 0.60 -2.08
C TYR A 24 19.51 2.09 -1.83
N VAL A 25 19.25 2.57 -0.61
CA VAL A 25 19.32 3.99 -0.24
C VAL A 25 18.39 4.84 -1.13
N ILE A 26 17.14 4.40 -1.28
CA ILE A 26 16.11 5.02 -2.14
C ILE A 26 14.91 5.43 -1.30
N PRO A 27 14.27 6.59 -1.55
CA PRO A 27 13.10 7.02 -0.80
C PRO A 27 11.90 6.08 -0.99
N HIS A 28 11.19 5.82 0.10
CA HIS A 28 10.02 4.95 0.15
C HIS A 28 8.75 5.75 0.50
N PHE A 29 7.69 5.54 -0.28
CA PHE A 29 6.43 6.25 -0.19
C PHE A 29 5.25 5.29 -0.08
N ASP A 30 4.40 5.51 0.93
CA ASP A 30 3.12 4.82 1.11
C ASP A 30 2.01 5.66 0.45
N LEU A 31 1.30 5.09 -0.52
CA LEU A 31 0.21 5.78 -1.21
C LEU A 31 -0.96 6.13 -0.28
N ASP A 32 -1.12 5.44 0.85
CA ASP A 32 -2.12 5.82 1.86
C ASP A 32 -1.84 7.23 2.41
N ASP A 33 -0.56 7.65 2.51
CA ASP A 33 -0.18 8.99 2.98
C ASP A 33 -0.46 10.10 1.95
N ILE A 34 -0.76 9.72 0.70
CA ILE A 34 -1.16 10.63 -0.38
C ILE A 34 -2.69 10.63 -0.55
N PHE A 35 -3.31 9.46 -0.45
CA PHE A 35 -4.74 9.27 -0.68
C PHE A 35 -5.60 9.82 0.46
N TRP A 36 -5.18 9.59 1.71
CA TRP A 36 -5.92 10.06 2.88
C TRP A 36 -5.47 11.45 3.30
N ASP A 37 -6.42 12.21 3.86
CA ASP A 37 -6.08 13.44 4.56
C ASP A 37 -5.54 13.07 5.96
N ASN A 38 -4.24 13.33 6.13
CA ASN A 38 -3.52 13.10 7.38
C ASN A 38 -3.64 14.27 8.37
N GLN A 39 -4.13 15.43 7.93
CA GLN A 39 -4.44 16.58 8.79
C GLN A 39 -5.87 16.51 9.35
N ALA A 40 -6.74 15.73 8.69
CA ALA A 40 -8.09 15.46 9.19
C ALA A 40 -8.08 14.81 10.59
N SER A 41 -8.92 15.36 11.47
CA SER A 41 -9.15 14.86 12.83
C SER A 41 -9.86 13.51 12.88
N SER A 42 -10.46 13.07 11.77
CA SER A 42 -11.20 11.81 11.64
C SER A 42 -10.64 10.89 10.55
N TYR A 43 -11.05 9.61 10.59
CA TYR A 43 -10.76 8.65 9.53
C TYR A 43 -11.70 8.83 8.34
N GLY A 44 -11.25 8.37 7.17
CA GLY A 44 -12.11 8.28 5.98
C GLY A 44 -12.17 9.57 5.14
N ILE A 45 -11.52 10.64 5.59
CA ILE A 45 -11.40 11.87 4.80
C ILE A 45 -10.28 11.69 3.77
N LYS A 46 -10.64 11.83 2.49
CA LYS A 46 -9.70 11.71 1.36
C LYS A 46 -9.08 13.06 1.05
N THR A 47 -7.81 13.05 0.65
CA THR A 47 -7.17 14.22 0.03
C THR A 47 -7.90 14.56 -1.27
N SER A 48 -8.03 15.86 -1.60
CA SER A 48 -8.65 16.28 -2.86
C SER A 48 -7.90 15.70 -4.06
N PRO A 49 -8.57 15.32 -5.17
CA PRO A 49 -7.91 14.73 -6.32
C PRO A 49 -6.75 15.58 -6.85
N VAL A 50 -6.93 16.90 -6.93
CA VAL A 50 -5.90 17.85 -7.37
C VAL A 50 -4.65 17.77 -6.48
N LEU A 51 -4.82 17.78 -5.15
CA LEU A 51 -3.68 17.72 -4.22
C LEU A 51 -3.04 16.34 -4.19
N ARG A 52 -3.84 15.27 -4.27
CA ARG A 52 -3.38 13.88 -4.36
C ARG A 52 -2.49 13.69 -5.59
N ASP A 53 -2.97 14.13 -6.75
CA ASP A 53 -2.28 13.97 -8.03
C ASP A 53 -1.03 14.84 -8.07
N LYS A 54 -1.08 16.06 -7.52
CA LYS A 54 0.10 16.90 -7.34
C LYS A 54 1.18 16.19 -6.51
N LYS A 55 0.82 15.68 -5.32
CA LYS A 55 1.77 14.96 -4.43
C LYS A 55 2.42 13.77 -5.12
N LEU A 56 1.63 12.94 -5.82
CA LEU A 56 2.18 11.80 -6.54
C LEU A 56 3.09 12.25 -7.70
N ASN A 57 2.68 13.25 -8.48
CA ASN A 57 3.48 13.76 -9.58
C ASN A 57 4.83 14.33 -9.13
N GLU A 58 4.90 14.97 -7.95
CA GLU A 58 6.18 15.41 -7.38
C GLU A 58 7.11 14.23 -7.08
N ILE A 59 6.59 13.13 -6.53
CA ILE A 59 7.37 11.91 -6.27
C ILE A 59 7.89 11.31 -7.59
N LEU A 60 7.03 11.27 -8.62
CA LEU A 60 7.36 10.66 -9.91
C LEU A 60 8.39 11.46 -10.74
N LYS A 61 8.68 12.72 -10.37
CA LYS A 61 9.79 13.48 -10.98
C LYS A 61 11.16 12.97 -10.56
N SER A 62 11.26 12.21 -9.46
CA SER A 62 12.52 11.63 -9.01
C SER A 62 12.93 10.44 -9.89
N ASP A 63 14.24 10.32 -10.14
CA ASP A 63 14.84 9.16 -10.82
C ASP A 63 14.81 7.88 -9.97
N HIS A 64 14.61 8.04 -8.66
CA HIS A 64 14.59 6.95 -7.69
C HIS A 64 13.39 7.05 -6.75
N TRP A 65 12.59 5.99 -6.69
CA TRP A 65 11.49 5.87 -5.73
C TRP A 65 11.10 4.41 -5.52
N ILE A 66 10.58 4.13 -4.32
CA ILE A 66 9.83 2.90 -4.00
C ILE A 66 8.44 3.35 -3.59
N ILE A 67 7.42 3.01 -4.38
CA ILE A 67 6.02 3.38 -4.12
C ILE A 67 5.24 2.12 -3.77
N GLU A 68 4.65 2.07 -2.58
CA GLU A 68 3.81 0.97 -2.12
C GLU A 68 2.35 1.39 -1.92
N GLY A 69 1.41 0.46 -2.15
CA GLY A 69 0.00 0.75 -1.94
C GLY A 69 -0.92 -0.21 -2.68
N VAL A 70 -2.21 -0.19 -2.33
CA VAL A 70 -3.26 -1.08 -2.88
C VAL A 70 -3.79 -0.62 -4.24
N TYR A 71 -3.45 0.61 -4.64
CA TYR A 71 -4.07 1.33 -5.76
C TYR A 71 -3.42 0.99 -7.11
N TYR A 72 -4.27 0.79 -8.13
CA TYR A 72 -3.86 0.46 -9.50
C TYR A 72 -4.70 1.20 -10.58
N GLY A 73 -5.51 2.17 -10.18
CA GLY A 73 -6.34 2.97 -11.08
C GLY A 73 -5.57 4.07 -11.79
N GLU A 74 -6.29 4.88 -12.60
CA GLU A 74 -5.71 5.89 -13.50
C GLU A 74 -4.73 6.84 -12.79
N TRP A 75 -5.09 7.34 -11.60
CA TRP A 75 -4.23 8.28 -10.86
C TRP A 75 -2.88 7.68 -10.45
N THR A 76 -2.76 6.35 -10.35
CA THR A 76 -1.48 5.66 -10.07
C THR A 76 -0.81 5.07 -11.30
N LYS A 77 -1.46 5.08 -12.46
CA LYS A 77 -1.02 4.34 -13.66
C LYS A 77 0.40 4.70 -14.09
N ARG A 78 0.75 5.98 -14.02
CA ARG A 78 2.10 6.47 -14.32
C ARG A 78 3.18 5.80 -13.45
N SER A 79 2.90 5.54 -12.18
CA SER A 79 3.81 4.81 -11.29
C SER A 79 4.01 3.34 -11.67
N PHE A 80 3.14 2.74 -12.48
CA PHE A 80 3.38 1.40 -13.01
C PHE A 80 4.16 1.48 -14.33
N LEU A 81 3.84 2.44 -15.19
CA LEU A 81 4.51 2.63 -16.49
C LEU A 81 5.98 3.02 -16.34
N GLU A 82 6.31 3.83 -15.34
CA GLU A 82 7.69 4.26 -15.08
C GLU A 82 8.47 3.31 -14.15
N ALA A 83 7.85 2.23 -13.65
CA ALA A 83 8.53 1.32 -12.75
C ALA A 83 9.52 0.44 -13.52
N ASP A 84 10.77 0.39 -13.05
CA ASP A 84 11.75 -0.61 -13.52
C ASP A 84 11.32 -2.02 -13.06
N GLN A 85 10.65 -2.09 -11.90
CA GLN A 85 10.16 -3.33 -11.30
C GLN A 85 8.78 -3.14 -10.66
N VAL A 86 7.88 -4.09 -10.92
CA VAL A 86 6.57 -4.20 -10.25
C VAL A 86 6.54 -5.47 -9.42
N ILE A 87 6.41 -5.34 -8.11
CA ILE A 87 6.35 -6.44 -7.14
C ILE A 87 4.92 -6.59 -6.65
N ILE A 88 4.32 -7.76 -6.88
CA ILE A 88 2.97 -8.08 -6.42
C ILE A 88 3.07 -9.06 -5.24
N LEU A 89 2.65 -8.63 -4.05
CA LEU A 89 2.66 -9.48 -2.87
C LEU A 89 1.34 -10.25 -2.72
N THR A 90 1.45 -11.58 -2.70
CA THR A 90 0.30 -12.49 -2.71
C THR A 90 0.36 -13.55 -1.60
N PRO A 91 0.70 -13.21 -0.34
CA PRO A 91 0.62 -14.18 0.73
C PRO A 91 -0.83 -14.64 0.93
N ASN A 92 -1.01 -15.82 1.53
CA ASN A 92 -2.32 -16.35 1.86
C ASN A 92 -3.18 -15.30 2.60
N VAL A 93 -4.45 -15.13 2.19
CA VAL A 93 -5.36 -14.12 2.73
C VAL A 93 -5.57 -14.27 4.24
N TYR A 94 -5.58 -15.50 4.77
CA TYR A 94 -5.73 -15.75 6.21
C TYR A 94 -4.48 -15.31 6.99
N LEU A 95 -3.28 -15.47 6.40
CA LEU A 95 -2.06 -14.92 6.98
C LEU A 95 -2.08 -13.39 7.00
N GLN A 96 -2.63 -12.76 5.96
CA GLN A 96 -2.83 -11.31 5.94
C GLN A 96 -3.78 -10.86 7.06
N HIS A 97 -4.91 -11.55 7.23
CA HIS A 97 -5.88 -11.27 8.30
C HIS A 97 -5.24 -11.40 9.69
N TRP A 98 -4.53 -12.50 9.93
CA TRP A 98 -3.79 -12.73 11.17
C TRP A 98 -2.83 -11.57 11.48
N ARG A 99 -2.01 -11.15 10.51
CA ARG A 99 -1.08 -10.03 10.67
C ARG A 99 -1.80 -8.70 10.98
N VAL A 100 -2.95 -8.45 10.37
CA VAL A 100 -3.77 -7.25 10.63
C VAL A 100 -4.33 -7.28 12.06
N ILE A 101 -4.85 -8.42 12.51
CA ILE A 101 -5.39 -8.61 13.87
C ILE A 101 -4.28 -8.42 14.92
N ILE A 102 -3.14 -9.11 14.75
CA ILE A 102 -1.97 -8.97 15.63
C ILE A 102 -1.52 -7.51 15.73
N ARG A 103 -1.46 -6.80 14.59
CA ARG A 103 -1.07 -5.38 14.56
C ARG A 103 -2.05 -4.51 15.35
N TRP A 104 -3.34 -4.75 15.21
CA TRP A 104 -4.38 -4.03 15.95
C TRP A 104 -4.22 -4.23 17.46
N PHE A 105 -4.03 -5.48 17.92
CA PHE A 105 -3.79 -5.75 19.35
C PHE A 105 -2.51 -5.09 19.86
N LYS A 106 -1.40 -5.19 19.12
CA LYS A 106 -0.14 -4.52 19.49
C LYS A 106 -0.30 -3.00 19.62
N ARG A 107 -1.11 -2.36 18.76
CA ARG A 107 -1.43 -0.93 18.86
C ARG A 107 -2.29 -0.61 20.08
N LYS A 108 -3.28 -1.46 20.40
CA LYS A 108 -4.10 -1.29 21.61
C LYS A 108 -3.32 -1.43 22.90
N LEU A 109 -2.28 -2.26 22.90
CA LEU A 109 -1.35 -2.43 24.02
C LEU A 109 -0.24 -1.38 24.07
N GLY A 110 -0.20 -0.41 23.15
CA GLY A 110 0.85 0.61 23.09
C GLY A 110 2.22 0.13 22.59
N LEU A 111 2.32 -1.13 22.13
CA LEU A 111 3.56 -1.72 21.62
C LEU A 111 3.94 -1.23 20.22
N LEU A 112 2.98 -0.64 19.49
CA LEU A 112 3.20 -0.05 18.18
C LEU A 112 2.48 1.31 18.09
N PRO A 113 3.05 2.28 17.36
CA PRO A 113 2.39 3.56 17.14
C PRO A 113 1.10 3.37 16.34
N ALA A 114 0.06 4.09 16.73
CA ALA A 114 -1.19 4.20 16.01
C ALA A 114 -1.30 5.63 15.45
N LYS A 115 -1.37 5.77 14.11
CA LYS A 115 -1.52 7.07 13.45
C LYS A 115 -2.84 7.77 13.84
N LYS A 116 -3.89 7.00 14.13
CA LYS A 116 -5.24 7.46 14.47
C LYS A 116 -5.93 6.41 15.38
N LYS A 117 -7.09 6.72 15.97
CA LYS A 117 -7.84 5.83 16.89
C LYS A 117 -8.55 4.65 16.19
N GLU A 118 -8.00 3.44 16.30
CA GLU A 118 -8.63 2.24 15.72
C GLU A 118 -9.85 1.74 16.53
N THR A 119 -10.85 1.18 15.87
CA THR A 119 -12.04 0.55 16.50
C THR A 119 -12.18 -0.91 16.08
N LEU A 120 -12.94 -1.72 16.85
CA LEU A 120 -13.25 -3.11 16.46
C LEU A 120 -14.05 -3.17 15.16
N LYS A 121 -15.00 -2.24 14.98
CA LYS A 121 -15.76 -2.09 13.73
C LYS A 121 -14.82 -1.84 12.54
N GLY A 122 -13.87 -0.92 12.67
CA GLY A 122 -12.89 -0.63 11.62
C GLY A 122 -11.97 -1.82 11.32
N LEU A 123 -11.61 -2.63 12.32
CA LEU A 123 -10.86 -3.87 12.11
C LEU A 123 -11.67 -4.88 11.28
N TYR A 124 -12.94 -5.10 11.64
CA TYR A 124 -13.83 -6.00 10.89
C TYR A 124 -14.04 -5.53 9.44
N GLU A 125 -14.29 -4.24 9.24
CA GLU A 125 -14.42 -3.63 7.91
C GLU A 125 -13.14 -3.82 7.08
N LEU A 126 -11.96 -3.63 7.69
CA LEU A 126 -10.68 -3.81 7.03
C LEU A 126 -10.42 -5.26 6.63
N ILE A 127 -10.76 -6.24 7.48
CA ILE A 127 -10.63 -7.67 7.17
C ILE A 127 -11.53 -8.04 6.00
N ASN A 128 -12.81 -7.63 6.04
CA ASN A 128 -13.75 -7.91 4.96
C ASN A 128 -13.35 -7.24 3.65
N TRP A 129 -12.90 -5.99 3.71
CA TRP A 129 -12.36 -5.29 2.55
C TRP A 129 -11.14 -6.03 1.99
N ASN A 130 -10.20 -6.46 2.86
CA ASN A 130 -8.99 -7.14 2.42
C ASN A 130 -9.29 -8.49 1.78
N HIS A 131 -10.26 -9.22 2.29
CA HIS A 131 -10.71 -10.48 1.70
C HIS A 131 -11.28 -10.26 0.30
N ARG A 132 -12.16 -9.25 0.12
CA ARG A 132 -12.70 -8.87 -1.20
C ARG A 132 -11.61 -8.40 -2.16
N TYR A 133 -10.66 -7.61 -1.67
CA TYR A 133 -9.51 -7.15 -2.46
C TYR A 133 -8.71 -8.34 -3.00
N ASN A 134 -8.36 -9.31 -2.16
CA ASN A 134 -7.61 -10.50 -2.59
C ASN A 134 -8.39 -11.38 -3.57
N ARG A 135 -9.70 -11.51 -3.38
CA ARG A 135 -10.58 -12.31 -4.25
C ARG A 135 -10.77 -11.69 -5.62
N ASN A 136 -10.94 -10.36 -5.68
CA ASN A 136 -11.39 -9.68 -6.90
C ASN A 136 -10.26 -8.84 -7.51
N GLU A 137 -9.78 -7.85 -6.76
CA GLU A 137 -8.90 -6.79 -7.25
C GLU A 137 -7.49 -7.30 -7.51
N LEU A 138 -6.94 -8.10 -6.59
CA LEU A 138 -5.61 -8.69 -6.74
C LEU A 138 -5.53 -9.63 -7.95
N GLN A 139 -6.62 -10.34 -8.24
CA GLN A 139 -6.69 -11.21 -9.43
C GLN A 139 -6.67 -10.39 -10.72
N LYS A 140 -7.32 -9.22 -10.74
CA LYS A 140 -7.24 -8.29 -11.88
C LYS A 140 -5.83 -7.74 -12.04
N ILE A 141 -5.20 -7.28 -10.95
CA ILE A 141 -3.83 -6.76 -10.96
C ILE A 141 -2.85 -7.80 -11.50
N LYS A 142 -2.95 -9.05 -11.04
CA LYS A 142 -2.13 -10.17 -11.55
C LYS A 142 -2.26 -10.37 -13.05
N ARG A 143 -3.47 -10.25 -13.61
CA ARG A 143 -3.71 -10.36 -15.05
C ARG A 143 -3.18 -9.16 -15.82
N LEU A 144 -3.36 -7.95 -15.29
CA LEU A 144 -2.90 -6.72 -15.94
C LEU A 144 -1.37 -6.65 -16.05
N TYR A 145 -0.67 -7.16 -15.03
CA TYR A 145 0.79 -7.10 -14.96
C TYR A 145 1.44 -8.48 -15.11
N SER A 146 0.77 -9.42 -15.79
CA SER A 146 1.28 -10.78 -15.97
C SER A 146 2.54 -10.86 -16.82
N SER A 147 2.75 -9.89 -17.71
CA SER A 147 3.97 -9.76 -18.51
C SER A 147 5.17 -9.25 -17.70
N CYS A 148 4.96 -8.69 -16.50
CA CYS A 148 6.03 -8.17 -15.64
C CYS A 148 6.59 -9.20 -14.65
N PHE A 149 6.08 -10.45 -14.65
CA PHE A 149 6.58 -11.49 -13.76
C PHE A 149 7.94 -12.03 -14.21
N LYS A 150 9.02 -11.57 -13.57
CA LYS A 150 10.15 -12.47 -13.31
C LYS A 150 9.76 -13.32 -12.12
N GLN A 151 9.43 -14.59 -12.37
CA GLN A 151 9.30 -15.59 -11.31
C GLN A 151 10.66 -15.65 -10.60
N GLY A 152 10.67 -15.26 -9.33
CA GLY A 152 11.76 -15.52 -8.41
C GLY A 152 11.46 -16.76 -7.61
#